data_AF-A0A7C1PWV0-F1
#
_entry.id   AF-A0A7C1PWV0-F1
#
_cell.length_a   1.000
_cell.length_b   1.000
_cell.length_c   1.000
_cell.angle_alpha   90.00
_cell.angle_beta   90.00
_cell.angle_gamma   90.00
#
_symmetry.space_group_name_H-M   'P 1'
#
loop_
_entity.id
_entity.type
_entity.pdbx_description
1 polymer ?
#
loop_
_entity_poly.entity_id
_entity_poly.type
_entity_poly.pdbx_seq_one_letter_code
_entity_poly.pdbx_strand_id
1 'polypeptide(L)'
;MSRSTLHLSFLYILVTTIAMAFVTNTTFAEPLKELTLTGKNYCVGCSLKKAEGAAAQCSIYGHKHALKVEKAVDSKGKEISELKGATLHYLENDASVELFKGKKYHGENVSIIGNVHLDERVVDVKGVEH
;
A
#
# COMPACT_ATOMS: atom_id res chain seq x y z
N MET A 1 -60.75 16.57 -19.16
CA MET A 1 -59.74 15.78 -18.42
C MET A 1 -58.37 16.12 -19.00
N SER A 2 -57.60 16.92 -18.27
CA SER A 2 -56.33 17.52 -18.72
C SER A 2 -55.18 16.52 -18.56
N ARG A 3 -54.44 16.27 -19.65
CA ARG A 3 -53.31 15.32 -19.76
C ARG A 3 -52.01 15.82 -19.11
N SER A 4 -52.02 16.96 -18.43
CA SER A 4 -50.80 17.67 -18.03
C SER A 4 -50.29 17.37 -16.62
N THR A 5 -51.01 16.59 -15.81
CA THR A 5 -50.66 16.35 -14.40
C THR A 5 -49.85 15.07 -14.15
N LEU A 6 -49.67 14.19 -15.15
CA LEU A 6 -49.02 12.89 -14.95
C LEU A 6 -47.48 12.92 -15.06
N HIS A 7 -46.89 14.01 -15.54
CA HIS A 7 -45.44 14.08 -15.78
C HIS A 7 -44.63 14.68 -14.62
N LEU A 8 -45.24 15.41 -13.68
CA LEU A 8 -44.51 16.04 -12.57
C LEU A 8 -44.28 15.10 -11.38
N SER A 9 -45.16 14.12 -11.16
CA SER A 9 -45.09 13.20 -10.00
C SER A 9 -44.00 12.13 -10.14
N PHE A 10 -43.64 11.74 -11.37
CA PHE A 10 -42.57 10.76 -11.63
C PHE A 10 -41.17 11.35 -11.46
N LEU A 11 -40.99 12.65 -11.71
CA LEU A 11 -39.70 13.30 -11.58
C LEU A 11 -39.30 13.48 -10.10
N TYR A 12 -40.26 13.63 -9.20
CA TYR A 12 -40.01 13.83 -7.78
C TYR A 12 -39.56 12.54 -7.05
N ILE A 13 -40.11 11.39 -7.44
CA ILE A 13 -39.78 10.09 -6.83
C ILE A 13 -38.37 9.64 -7.22
N LEU A 14 -37.91 9.99 -8.43
CA LEU A 14 -36.58 9.67 -8.93
C LEU A 14 -35.47 10.48 -8.22
N VAL A 15 -35.76 11.72 -7.81
CA VAL A 15 -34.78 12.58 -7.13
C VAL A 15 -34.58 12.13 -5.67
N THR A 16 -35.61 11.60 -5.02
CA THR A 16 -35.50 11.13 -3.63
C THR A 16 -34.75 9.80 -3.47
N THR A 17 -34.82 8.88 -4.44
CA THR A 17 -34.08 7.61 -4.36
C THR A 17 -32.58 7.76 -4.62
N ILE A 18 -32.17 8.79 -5.35
CA ILE A 18 -30.76 9.08 -5.61
C ILE A 18 -30.08 9.72 -4.39
N ALA A 19 -30.81 10.46 -3.56
CA ALA A 19 -30.23 11.12 -2.38
C ALA A 19 -29.88 10.14 -1.23
N MET A 20 -30.58 9.01 -1.11
CA MET A 20 -30.28 8.02 -0.05
C MET A 20 -29.12 7.07 -0.38
N ALA A 21 -28.65 7.04 -1.62
CA ALA A 21 -27.51 6.19 -2.01
C ALA A 21 -26.13 6.81 -1.72
N PHE A 22 -26.08 8.07 -1.27
CA PHE A 22 -24.82 8.78 -0.98
C PHE A 22 -24.44 8.81 0.51
N VAL A 23 -25.05 7.94 1.33
CA VAL A 23 -24.55 7.63 2.68
C VAL A 23 -23.61 6.42 2.59
N THR A 24 -22.60 6.49 1.72
CA THR A 24 -21.55 5.46 1.67
C THR A 24 -20.43 5.85 2.61
N ASN A 25 -20.43 5.24 3.79
CA ASN A 25 -19.24 4.80 4.53
C ASN A 25 -18.02 5.72 4.46
N THR A 26 -18.04 6.81 5.23
CA THR A 26 -16.80 7.32 5.83
C THR A 26 -16.46 6.46 7.04
N THR A 27 -16.16 5.19 6.81
CA THR A 27 -15.33 4.44 7.75
C THR A 27 -13.92 4.99 7.56
N PHE A 28 -13.48 5.86 8.46
CA PHE A 28 -12.08 6.26 8.52
C PHE A 28 -11.25 4.97 8.47
N ALA A 29 -10.41 4.84 7.44
CA ALA A 29 -9.55 3.68 7.31
C ALA A 29 -8.76 3.55 8.62
N GLU A 30 -8.95 2.41 9.30
CA GLU A 30 -8.20 2.10 10.52
C GLU A 30 -6.71 2.26 10.18
N PRO A 31 -5.94 2.94 11.05
CA PRO A 31 -4.53 3.19 10.77
C PRO A 31 -3.82 1.84 10.59
N LEU A 32 -3.09 1.69 9.48
CA LEU A 32 -2.35 0.48 9.11
C LEU A 32 -1.11 0.31 10.00
N LYS A 33 -1.36 -0.11 11.24
CA LYS A 33 -0.36 -0.31 12.28
C LYS A 33 -0.13 -1.78 12.54
N GLU A 34 1.09 -2.10 12.97
CA GLU A 34 1.49 -3.44 13.41
C GLU A 34 1.12 -4.53 12.39
N LEU A 35 1.42 -4.25 11.12
CA LEU A 35 1.19 -5.20 10.04
C LEU A 35 2.38 -6.13 9.90
N THR A 36 2.12 -7.42 9.70
CA THR A 36 3.11 -8.35 9.17
C THR A 36 3.07 -8.28 7.65
N LEU A 37 4.16 -7.80 7.06
CA LEU A 37 4.35 -7.62 5.63
C LEU A 37 5.36 -8.65 5.13
N THR A 38 4.93 -9.48 4.19
CA THR A 38 5.81 -10.46 3.53
C THR A 38 5.98 -10.08 2.08
N GLY A 39 7.22 -10.17 1.59
CA GLY A 39 7.49 -9.99 0.18
C GLY A 39 8.97 -9.86 -0.14
N LYS A 40 9.27 -9.39 -1.34
CA LYS A 40 10.64 -9.36 -1.85
C LYS A 40 11.35 -8.05 -1.49
N ASN A 41 12.46 -8.16 -0.78
CA ASN A 41 13.34 -7.02 -0.54
C ASN A 41 14.27 -6.83 -1.75
N TYR A 42 13.99 -5.84 -2.58
CA TYR A 42 14.69 -5.69 -3.87
C TYR A 42 15.31 -4.32 -4.02
N CYS A 43 16.44 -4.24 -4.75
CA CYS A 43 17.03 -2.96 -5.10
C CYS A 43 16.26 -2.30 -6.26
N VAL A 44 15.65 -1.16 -5.98
CA VAL A 44 14.85 -0.39 -6.95
C VAL A 44 15.71 0.04 -8.15
N GLY A 45 16.88 0.61 -7.87
CA GLY A 45 17.82 1.06 -8.89
C GLY A 45 18.34 -0.05 -9.80
N CYS A 46 18.75 -1.20 -9.23
CA CYS A 46 19.18 -2.36 -10.02
C CYS A 46 18.06 -2.89 -10.92
N SER A 47 16.83 -2.93 -10.39
CA SER A 47 15.68 -3.45 -11.12
C SER A 47 15.29 -2.54 -12.28
N LEU A 48 15.19 -1.23 -12.05
CA LEU A 48 14.92 -0.24 -13.11
C LEU A 48 16.05 -0.20 -14.15
N LYS A 49 17.31 -0.33 -13.74
CA LYS A 49 18.43 -0.43 -14.68
C LYS A 49 18.31 -1.65 -15.59
N LYS A 50 17.98 -2.81 -15.03
CA LYS A 50 17.81 -4.05 -15.79
C LYS A 50 16.60 -4.00 -16.73
N ALA A 51 15.47 -3.47 -16.24
CA ALA A 51 14.20 -3.46 -16.98
C ALA A 51 14.14 -2.33 -18.03
N GLU A 52 14.65 -1.15 -17.69
CA GLU A 52 14.40 0.10 -18.43
C GLU A 52 15.69 0.84 -18.80
N GLY A 53 16.87 0.31 -18.46
CA GLY A 53 18.15 0.99 -18.73
C GLY A 53 18.37 2.24 -17.88
N ALA A 54 17.67 2.39 -16.75
CA ALA A 54 17.82 3.53 -15.85
C ALA A 54 19.29 3.75 -15.44
N ALA A 55 19.67 5.01 -15.28
CA ALA A 55 21.03 5.45 -14.94
C ALA A 55 21.44 5.16 -13.48
N ALA A 56 20.97 4.05 -12.88
CA ALA A 56 21.32 3.67 -11.53
C ALA A 56 22.79 3.21 -11.46
N GLN A 57 23.51 3.75 -10.47
CA GLN A 57 24.91 3.42 -10.18
C GLN A 57 25.04 2.89 -8.75
N CYS A 58 24.32 1.80 -8.44
CA CYS A 58 24.29 1.21 -7.11
C CYS A 58 25.66 0.74 -6.60
N SER A 59 26.60 0.43 -7.50
CA SER A 59 27.98 0.10 -7.14
C SER A 59 28.77 1.29 -6.58
N ILE A 60 28.35 2.52 -6.89
CA ILE A 60 28.99 3.77 -6.45
C ILE A 60 28.22 4.37 -5.26
N TYR A 61 26.90 4.48 -5.39
CA TYR A 61 26.04 5.17 -4.40
C TYR A 61 25.32 4.23 -3.43
N GLY A 62 25.59 2.93 -3.49
CA GLY A 62 24.92 1.91 -2.69
C GLY A 62 23.56 1.47 -3.26
N HIS A 63 23.12 0.32 -2.78
CA HIS A 63 21.79 -0.21 -3.12
C HIS A 63 20.72 0.46 -2.26
N LYS A 64 19.66 0.93 -2.91
CA LYS A 64 18.43 1.36 -2.23
C LYS A 64 17.40 0.25 -2.35
N HIS A 65 17.11 -0.40 -1.22
CA HIS A 65 16.12 -1.47 -1.19
C HIS A 65 14.74 -0.96 -0.79
N ALA A 66 13.73 -1.68 -1.26
CA ALA A 66 12.34 -1.50 -0.91
C ALA A 66 11.67 -2.87 -0.85
N LEU A 67 10.55 -2.97 -0.12
CA LEU A 67 9.76 -4.18 -0.06
C LEU A 67 8.72 -4.16 -1.19
N LYS A 68 8.78 -5.16 -2.09
CA LYS A 68 7.65 -5.49 -2.96
C LYS A 68 6.73 -6.42 -2.20
N VAL A 69 5.62 -5.88 -1.70
CA VAL A 69 4.69 -6.62 -0.83
C VAL A 69 3.98 -7.72 -1.62
N GLU A 70 4.03 -8.94 -1.12
CA GLU A 70 3.29 -10.09 -1.66
C GLU A 70 2.06 -10.41 -0.80
N LYS A 71 2.18 -10.20 0.52
CA LYS A 71 1.13 -10.39 1.51
C LYS A 71 1.26 -9.36 2.63
N ALA A 72 0.13 -8.87 3.13
CA ALA A 72 0.06 -8.02 4.30
C ALA A 72 -1.08 -8.51 5.20
N VAL A 73 -0.82 -8.69 6.49
CA VAL A 73 -1.84 -9.06 7.48
C VAL A 73 -1.74 -8.15 8.70
N ASP A 74 -2.89 -7.83 9.31
CA ASP A 74 -2.92 -7.15 10.60
C ASP A 74 -2.67 -8.12 11.77
N SER A 75 -2.60 -7.57 12.99
CA SER A 75 -2.42 -8.34 14.22
C SER A 75 -3.53 -9.35 14.52
N LYS A 76 -4.68 -9.26 13.83
CA LYS A 76 -5.81 -10.20 13.93
C LYS A 76 -5.78 -11.25 12.81
N GLY A 77 -4.76 -11.23 11.95
CA GLY A 77 -4.62 -12.12 10.81
C GLY A 77 -5.50 -11.76 9.61
N LYS A 78 -6.14 -10.59 9.61
CA LYS A 78 -6.92 -10.11 8.46
C LYS A 78 -5.97 -9.62 7.38
N GLU A 79 -6.17 -10.09 6.15
CA GLU A 79 -5.40 -9.66 4.99
C GLU A 79 -5.76 -8.22 4.59
N ILE A 80 -4.72 -7.41 4.32
CA ILE A 80 -4.82 -6.03 3.84
C ILE A 80 -4.50 -6.02 2.35
N SER A 81 -5.52 -6.33 1.54
CA SER A 81 -5.35 -6.56 0.10
C SER A 81 -4.85 -5.33 -0.68
N GLU A 82 -5.09 -4.10 -0.18
CA GLU A 82 -4.65 -2.87 -0.86
C GLU A 82 -3.13 -2.73 -0.92
N LEU A 83 -2.40 -3.44 -0.05
CA LEU A 83 -0.94 -3.42 -0.03
C LEU A 83 -0.32 -4.44 -0.98
N LYS A 84 -1.08 -5.41 -1.49
CA LYS A 84 -0.52 -6.45 -2.36
C LYS A 84 0.03 -5.85 -3.64
N GLY A 85 1.29 -6.15 -3.94
CA GLY A 85 2.01 -5.60 -5.08
C GLY A 85 2.50 -4.17 -4.89
N ALA A 86 2.24 -3.53 -3.75
CA ALA A 86 2.81 -2.22 -3.46
C ALA A 86 4.34 -2.32 -3.30
N THR A 87 5.05 -1.28 -3.73
CA THR A 87 6.44 -1.06 -3.35
C THR A 87 6.45 -0.11 -2.17
N LEU A 88 7.00 -0.55 -1.02
CA LEU A 88 7.14 0.26 0.18
C LEU A 88 8.61 0.53 0.46
N HIS A 89 8.96 1.81 0.64
CA HIS A 89 10.27 2.23 1.07
C HIS A 89 10.42 2.12 2.58
N TYR A 90 11.60 1.76 3.05
CA TYR A 90 11.88 1.70 4.48
C TYR A 90 12.11 3.10 5.05
N LEU A 91 11.44 3.43 6.15
CA LEU A 91 11.84 4.56 6.99
C LEU A 91 13.14 4.19 7.69
N GLU A 92 14.17 5.03 7.57
CA GLU A 92 15.47 4.74 8.19
C GLU A 92 15.33 4.72 9.73
N ASN A 93 15.57 3.54 10.32
CA ASN A 93 15.58 3.33 11.76
C ASN A 93 16.44 2.09 12.10
N ASP A 94 16.62 1.81 13.40
CA ASP A 94 17.48 0.71 13.85
C ASP A 94 17.00 -0.66 13.35
N ALA A 95 15.69 -0.88 13.24
CA ALA A 95 15.10 -2.16 12.81
C ALA A 95 15.19 -2.37 11.29
N SER A 96 15.30 -1.31 10.49
CA SER A 96 15.34 -1.39 9.03
C SER A 96 16.74 -1.40 8.45
N VAL A 97 17.77 -1.02 9.21
CA VAL A 97 19.14 -0.80 8.68
C VAL A 97 19.69 -1.97 7.86
N GLU A 98 19.47 -3.21 8.32
CA GLU A 98 19.91 -4.41 7.60
C GLU A 98 19.12 -4.67 6.31
N LEU A 99 17.86 -4.24 6.25
CA LEU A 99 16.98 -4.38 5.09
C LEU A 99 17.39 -3.42 3.96
N PHE A 100 17.75 -2.17 4.29
CA PHE A 100 17.98 -1.15 3.28
C PHE A 100 19.45 -0.85 2.96
N LYS A 101 20.38 -0.96 3.92
CA LYS A 101 21.84 -0.75 3.72
C LYS A 101 22.64 -2.05 3.61
N GLY A 102 22.11 -3.17 4.10
CA GLY A 102 22.81 -4.45 4.16
C GLY A 102 22.80 -5.25 2.85
N LYS A 103 23.75 -6.19 2.72
CA LYS A 103 23.71 -7.24 1.67
C LYS A 103 22.88 -8.46 2.09
N LYS A 104 22.66 -8.63 3.39
CA LYS A 104 22.05 -9.81 4.01
C LYS A 104 20.69 -10.18 3.38
N TYR A 105 19.85 -9.17 3.15
CA TYR A 105 18.50 -9.36 2.61
C TYR A 105 18.37 -8.93 1.15
N HIS A 106 19.47 -8.74 0.41
CA HIS A 106 19.42 -8.26 -0.97
C HIS A 106 18.77 -9.31 -1.89
N GLY A 107 17.58 -9.01 -2.42
CA GLY A 107 16.86 -9.91 -3.32
C GLY A 107 16.11 -11.04 -2.62
N GLU A 108 16.18 -11.11 -1.29
CA GLU A 108 15.54 -12.13 -0.47
C GLU A 108 14.06 -11.83 -0.24
N ASN A 109 13.29 -12.89 0.01
CA ASN A 109 11.95 -12.73 0.57
C ASN A 109 12.06 -12.56 2.09
N VAL A 110 11.43 -11.52 2.61
CA VAL A 110 11.46 -11.15 4.03
C VAL A 110 10.04 -11.03 4.58
N SER A 111 9.88 -11.35 5.87
CA SER A 111 8.70 -11.02 6.66
C SER A 111 9.09 -9.96 7.69
N ILE A 112 8.36 -8.85 7.75
CA ILE A 112 8.64 -7.74 8.66
C ILE A 112 7.37 -7.31 9.37
N ILE A 113 7.52 -6.79 10.59
CA ILE A 113 6.44 -6.13 11.31
C ILE A 113 6.67 -4.63 11.21
N GLY A 114 5.63 -3.86 10.87
CA GLY A 114 5.76 -2.41 10.80
C GLY A 114 4.45 -1.63 10.65
N ASN A 115 4.57 -0.31 10.73
CA ASN A 115 3.47 0.62 10.47
C ASN A 115 3.61 1.18 9.05
N VAL A 116 2.52 1.17 8.27
CA VAL A 116 2.52 1.65 6.89
C VAL A 116 1.94 3.05 6.80
N HIS A 117 2.72 3.94 6.23
CA HIS A 117 2.33 5.29 5.83
C HIS A 117 1.99 5.25 4.34
N LEU A 118 0.72 5.05 4.02
CA LEU A 118 0.25 4.77 2.65
C LEU A 118 0.53 5.90 1.68
N ASP A 119 0.30 7.14 2.11
CA ASP A 119 0.42 8.32 1.26
C ASP A 119 1.87 8.55 0.84
N GLU A 120 2.81 8.29 1.75
CA GLU A 120 4.26 8.39 1.51
C GLU A 120 4.86 7.12 0.90
N ARG A 121 4.12 6.01 0.86
CA ARG A 121 4.62 4.66 0.48
C ARG A 121 5.81 4.21 1.32
N VAL A 122 5.74 4.47 2.62
CA VAL A 122 6.82 4.17 3.58
C VAL A 122 6.35 3.17 4.64
N VAL A 123 7.26 2.32 5.11
CA VAL A 123 7.06 1.46 6.29
C VAL A 123 8.06 1.82 7.40
N ASP A 124 7.54 2.10 8.60
CA ASP A 124 8.30 2.20 9.85
C ASP A 124 8.44 0.79 10.45
N VAL A 125 9.58 0.18 10.20
CA VAL A 125 9.87 -1.22 10.61
C VAL A 125 10.05 -1.30 12.12
N LYS A 126 9.44 -2.31 12.74
CA LYS A 126 9.58 -2.64 14.17
C LYS A 126 10.38 -3.91 14.41
N GLY A 127 10.38 -4.83 13.44
CA GLY A 127 11.16 -6.06 13.51
C GLY A 127 11.14 -6.84 12.21
N VAL A 128 12.09 -7.77 12.09
CA VAL A 128 12.17 -8.77 11.01
C VAL A 128 11.83 -10.12 11.62
N GLU A 129 10.88 -10.83 11.04
CA GLU A 129 10.54 -12.20 11.43
C GLU A 129 11.43 -13.20 10.67
N HIS A 130 11.87 -14.24 11.36
CA HIS A 130 12.69 -15.33 10.82
C HIS A 130 11.84 -16.53 10.41
#